data_AF-A0A7J9G2U7-F1
#
_entry.id   AF-A0A7J9G2U7-F1
#
_cell.length_a   1.000
_cell.length_b   1.000
_cell.length_c   1.000
_cell.angle_alpha   90.00
_cell.angle_beta   90.00
_cell.angle_gamma   90.00
#
_symmetry.space_group_name_H-M   'P 1'
#
loop_
_entity.id
_entity.type
_entity.pdbx_description
1 polymer ?
#
loop_
_entity_poly.entity_id
_entity_poly.type
_entity_poly.pdbx_seq_one_letter_code
_entity_poly.pdbx_strand_id
1 'polypeptide(L)' 'MRIQCNVCEAAEAKVLCCADEAALCWACDEKIHAANMLASKHQRVPLSSSSSQMPKCDICQ' A
#
# COMPACT_ATOMS: atom_id res chain seq x y z
N MET A 1 7.11 2.20 -9.97
CA MET A 1 5.96 1.39 -10.45
C MET A 1 4.72 1.87 -9.72
N ARG A 2 3.58 2.05 -10.41
CA ARG A 2 2.30 2.41 -9.79
C ARG A 2 1.46 1.13 -9.68
N ILE A 3 1.04 0.78 -8.46
CA ILE A 3 0.20 -0.40 -8.18
C ILE A 3 -1.25 0.06 -8.12
N GLN A 4 -2.19 -0.65 -8.76
CA GLN A 4 -3.62 -0.37 -8.67
C GLN A 4 -4.24 -1.04 -7.44
N CYS A 5 -5.33 -0.47 -6.94
CA CYS A 5 -6.07 -1.05 -5.83
C CYS A 5 -6.70 -2.40 -6.24
N ASN A 6 -6.44 -3.46 -5.47
CA ASN A 6 -6.99 -4.79 -5.71
C ASN A 6 -8.52 -4.89 -5.59
N VAL A 7 -9.18 -3.90 -4.98
CA VAL A 7 -10.62 -3.96 -4.67
C VAL A 7 -11.45 -3.20 -5.69
N CYS A 8 -11.07 -1.95 -6.00
CA CYS A 8 -11.83 -1.13 -6.94
C CYS A 8 -11.23 -1.11 -8.34
N GLU A 9 -9.97 -1.53 -8.51
CA GLU A 9 -9.22 -1.57 -9.77
C GLU A 9 -9.14 -0.23 -10.53
N ALA A 10 -9.67 0.86 -9.95
CA ALA A 10 -9.81 2.17 -10.58
C ALA A 10 -8.82 3.20 -10.01
N ALA A 11 -8.46 3.08 -8.72
CA ALA A 11 -7.58 4.00 -8.03
C ALA A 11 -6.17 3.41 -7.84
N GLU A 12 -5.16 4.29 -7.75
CA GLU A 12 -3.81 3.90 -7.35
C GLU A 12 -3.82 3.43 -5.88
N ALA A 13 -3.16 2.31 -5.61
CA ALA A 13 -2.96 1.83 -4.26
C ALA A 13 -2.01 2.77 -3.50
N LYS A 14 -2.39 3.09 -2.27
CA LYS A 14 -1.65 3.97 -1.36
C LYS A 14 -1.18 3.25 -0.10
N VAL A 15 -1.70 2.06 0.16
CA VAL A 15 -1.35 1.25 1.32
C VAL A 15 -1.32 -0.22 0.92
N LEU A 16 -0.41 -0.97 1.51
CA LEU A 16 -0.35 -2.43 1.43
C LEU A 16 -0.76 -2.99 2.79
N CYS A 17 -1.80 -3.82 2.81
CA CYS A 17 -2.12 -4.63 3.97
C CYS A 17 -1.31 -5.94 3.89
N CYS A 18 -0.45 -6.18 4.89
CA CYS A 18 0.37 -7.40 4.92
C CYS A 18 -0.44 -8.66 5.26
N ALA A 19 -1.50 -8.52 6.06
CA ALA A 19 -2.33 -9.65 6.48
C ALA A 19 -3.21 -10.16 5.33
N ASP A 20 -3.70 -9.25 4.48
CA ASP A 20 -4.56 -9.57 3.34
C ASP A 20 -3.79 -9.68 2.02
N GLU A 21 -2.46 -9.46 2.05
CA GLU A 21 -1.58 -9.40 0.87
C GLU A 21 -2.14 -8.49 -0.26
N ALA A 22 -2.82 -7.41 0.13
CA ALA A 22 -3.61 -6.57 -0.76
C ALA A 22 -3.14 -5.12 -0.79
N ALA A 23 -2.97 -4.57 -1.99
CA ALA A 23 -2.69 -3.17 -2.22
C ALA A 23 -4.03 -2.41 -2.36
N LEU A 24 -4.25 -1.43 -1.50
CA LEU A 24 -5.53 -0.74 -1.34
C LEU A 24 -5.36 0.76 -1.55
N CYS A 25 -6.37 1.40 -2.14
CA CYS A 25 -6.52 2.85 -2.06
C CYS A 25 -7.09 3.22 -0.69
N TRP A 26 -6.96 4.48 -0.27
CA TRP A 26 -7.44 4.94 1.04
C TRP A 26 -8.92 4.64 1.29
N ALA A 27 -9.77 4.82 0.27
CA ALA A 27 -11.21 4.58 0.41
C ALA A 27 -11.54 3.08 0.62
N CYS A 28 -10.79 2.17 -0.02
CA CYS A 28 -10.96 0.74 0.17
C CYS A 28 -10.33 0.27 1.49
N ASP A 29 -9.18 0.85 1.87
CA ASP A 29 -8.52 0.58 3.15
C ASP A 29 -9.45 0.87 4.33
N GLU A 30 -10.04 2.06 4.36
CA GLU A 30 -10.94 2.46 5.45
C GLU A 30 -12.16 1.53 5.53
N LYS A 31 -12.78 1.19 4.39
CA LYS A 31 -13.93 0.28 4.36
C LYS A 31 -13.59 -1.11 4.90
N ILE A 32 -12.43 -1.66 4.55
CA ILE A 32 -12.00 -2.99 4.98
C ILE A 32 -11.59 -2.98 6.45
N HIS A 33 -10.78 -2.01 6.85
CA HIS A 33 -10.17 -1.98 8.18
C HIS A 33 -11.06 -1.35 9.25
N ALA A 34 -12.12 -0.61 8.86
CA ALA A 34 -13.15 -0.13 9.78
C ALA A 34 -14.32 -1.11 9.95
N ALA A 35 -14.46 -2.13 9.09
CA ALA A 35 -15.58 -3.08 9.15
C ALA A 35 -15.56 -3.95 10.42
N ASN A 36 -14.38 -4.27 10.95
CA ASN A 36 -14.25 -5.00 12.20
C ASN A 36 -12.93 -4.71 12.93
N MET A 37 -12.92 -4.95 14.24
CA MET A 37 -11.78 -4.64 15.12
C MET A 37 -10.56 -5.56 14.92
N LEU A 38 -10.71 -6.70 14.24
CA LEU A 38 -9.59 -7.56 13.87
C LEU A 38 -8.84 -6.97 12.68
N ALA A 39 -9.58 -6.54 11.65
CA ALA A 39 -9.04 -5.89 10.47
C ALA A 39 -8.33 -4.59 10.83
N SER A 40 -8.85 -3.78 11.77
CA SER A 40 -8.17 -2.56 12.23
C SER A 40 -6.75 -2.80 12.78
N LYS A 41 -6.43 -4.03 13.19
CA LYS A 41 -5.11 -4.41 13.71
C LYS A 41 -4.15 -4.89 12.62
N HIS A 42 -4.61 -5.04 11.38
CA HIS A 42 -3.74 -5.46 10.29
C HIS A 42 -2.60 -4.45 10.10
N GLN A 43 -1.40 -4.97 9.86
CA GLN A 43 -0.25 -4.13 9.55
C GLN A 43 -0.43 -3.51 8.16
N ARG A 44 -0.47 -2.18 8.13
CA ARG A 44 -0.66 -1.36 6.93
C ARG A 44 0.61 -0.57 6.64
N VAL A 45 1.17 -0.75 5.45
CA VAL A 45 2.41 -0.08 5.02
C VAL A 45 2.05 0.95 3.93
N PRO A 46 2.31 2.25 4.14
CA PRO A 46 2.10 3.25 3.11
C PRO A 46 2.98 3.00 1.89
N LEU A 47 2.37 3.00 0.71
CA LEU A 47 3.06 2.95 -0.57
C LEU A 47 3.46 4.39 -0.92
N SER A 48 4.64 4.81 -0.48
CA SER A 48 5.18 6.13 -0.80
C SER A 48 5.43 6.23 -2.31
N SER A 49 4.80 7.23 -2.94
CA SER A 49 5.08 7.63 -4.32
C SER A 49 6.33 8.50 -4.41
N SER A 50 7.37 8.21 -3.62
CA SER A 50 8.63 8.95 -3.64
C SER A 50 9.44 8.52 -4.86
N SER A 51 9.17 9.18 -5.98
CA SER A 51 10.21 9.38 -6.99
C SER A 51 11.31 10.23 -6.36
N SER A 52 12.57 9.82 -6.56
CA SER A 52 13.80 10.46 -6.09
C SER A 52 14.10 10.11 -4.62
N GLN A 53 14.99 9.18 -4.27
CA GLN A 53 16.36 9.04 -4.74
C GLN A 53 16.81 7.62 -4.37
N MET A 54 16.96 6.75 -5.37
CA MET A 54 17.61 5.46 -5.16
C MET A 54 19.05 5.76 -4.71
N PRO A 55 19.50 5.28 -3.54
CA PRO A 55 20.89 5.46 -3.12
C PRO A 55 21.78 4.85 -4.20
N LYS A 56 22.83 5.59 -4.63
CA LYS A 56 23.79 5.08 -5.61
C LYS A 56 24.43 3.82 -5.03
N CYS A 57 24.52 2.77 -5.82
CA CYS A 57 25.17 1.53 -5.42
C CYS A 57 26.67 1.80 -5.21
N ASP A 58 27.16 1.70 -3.98
CA ASP A 58 28.58 1.89 -3.64
C ASP A 58 29.49 0.80 -4.21
N ILE A 59 28.94 -0.27 -4.80
CA ILE A 59 29.69 -1.42 -5.34
C ILE A 59 30.02 -1.24 -6.83
N CYS A 60 29.21 -0.47 -7.59
CA CYS A 60 29.34 -0.35 -9.05
C CYS A 60 29.58 1.09 -9.51
N GLN A 61 30.21 1.93 -8.68
CA GLN A 61 30.53 3.32 -9.05
C GLN A 61 31.46 3.40 -10.26
#